data_AF-A0A941P0H4-F1
#
_entry.id   AF-A0A941P0H4-F1
#
_cell.length_a   1.000
_cell.length_b   1.000
_cell.length_c   1.000
_cell.angle_alpha   90.00
_cell.angle_beta   90.00
_cell.angle_gamma   90.00
#
_symmetry.space_group_name_H-M   'P 1'
#
loop_
_entity.id
_entity.type
_entity.pdbx_description
1 polymer ?
#
loop_
_entity_poly.entity_id
_entity_poly.type
_entity_poly.pdbx_seq_one_letter_code
_entity_poly.pdbx_strand_id
1 'polypeptide(L)'
;MKVVGEQLEEWAHTQPDSHKKDLFGRSAFNRYYYATFLITREMLSKYKSKWKCTPHAEIPKLLETSFSKSVINQLERKKKQGLMTDGEVSRLRTTLKTATSELAILLREAYDARIIADYEPETAITVKGNAISLKLYKLSSASNWANRADSYCKTIYKVWRDVGLD
;
A
#
# COMPACT_ATOMS: atom_id res chain seq x y z
N MET A 1 7.35 -11.35 -2.28
CA MET A 1 6.05 -11.62 -1.59
C MET A 1 4.89 -11.78 -2.57
N LYS A 2 4.70 -10.90 -3.58
CA LYS A 2 3.61 -11.03 -4.56
C LYS A 2 3.55 -12.39 -5.25
N VAL A 3 4.67 -12.86 -5.81
CA VAL A 3 4.77 -14.19 -6.46
C VAL A 3 4.32 -15.34 -5.55
N VAL A 4 4.64 -15.27 -4.26
CA VAL A 4 4.19 -16.28 -3.29
C VAL A 4 2.67 -16.19 -3.08
N GLY A 5 2.11 -14.98 -3.04
CA GLY A 5 0.66 -14.78 -2.98
C GLY A 5 -0.06 -15.35 -4.20
N GLU A 6 0.49 -15.14 -5.40
CA GLU A 6 -0.06 -15.68 -6.66
C GLU A 6 -0.07 -17.21 -6.66
N GLN A 7 1.03 -17.82 -6.22
CA GLN A 7 1.09 -19.29 -6.12
C GLN A 7 0.09 -19.86 -5.11
N LEU A 8 -0.09 -19.18 -3.97
CA LEU A 8 -1.05 -19.57 -2.94
C LEU A 8 -2.50 -19.40 -3.42
N GLU A 9 -2.79 -18.33 -4.16
CA GLU A 9 -4.10 -18.13 -4.79
C GLU A 9 -4.40 -19.25 -5.80
N GLU A 10 -3.44 -19.60 -6.66
CA GLU A 10 -3.58 -20.72 -7.59
C GLU A 10 -3.84 -22.06 -6.88
N TRP A 11 -3.09 -22.34 -5.80
CA TRP A 11 -3.34 -23.53 -4.98
C TRP A 11 -4.72 -23.50 -4.33
N ALA A 12 -5.18 -22.34 -3.84
CA ALA A 12 -6.52 -22.21 -3.29
C ALA A 12 -7.60 -22.54 -4.34
N HIS A 13 -7.42 -22.12 -5.60
CA HIS A 13 -8.36 -22.42 -6.68
C HIS A 13 -8.39 -23.91 -7.04
N THR A 14 -7.24 -24.56 -7.09
CA THR A 14 -7.11 -25.96 -7.52
C THR A 14 -7.42 -26.97 -6.41
N GLN A 15 -7.49 -26.53 -5.15
CA GLN A 15 -7.66 -27.43 -4.01
C GLN A 15 -9.11 -27.95 -3.87
N PRO A 16 -9.33 -29.28 -3.81
CA PRO A 16 -10.67 -29.84 -3.59
C PRO A 16 -11.12 -29.75 -2.13
N ASP A 17 -10.19 -29.90 -1.18
CA ASP A 17 -10.45 -29.83 0.25
C ASP A 17 -10.72 -28.39 0.71
N SER A 18 -11.87 -28.15 1.34
CA SER A 18 -12.30 -26.80 1.74
C SER A 18 -11.38 -26.17 2.79
N HIS A 19 -10.83 -26.97 3.70
CA HIS A 19 -9.93 -26.48 4.73
C HIS A 19 -8.59 -26.02 4.16
N LYS A 20 -7.94 -26.83 3.32
CA LYS A 20 -6.70 -26.45 2.62
C LYS A 20 -6.92 -25.25 1.68
N LYS A 21 -8.07 -25.19 1.01
CA LYS A 21 -8.46 -24.04 0.19
C LYS A 21 -8.49 -22.75 1.01
N ASP A 22 -9.11 -22.79 2.19
CA ASP A 22 -9.12 -21.68 3.14
C ASP A 22 -7.72 -21.28 3.61
N LEU A 23 -6.90 -22.25 4.02
CA LEU A 23 -5.52 -22.02 4.44
C LEU A 23 -4.70 -21.29 3.36
N PHE A 24 -4.78 -21.75 2.11
CA PHE A 24 -4.06 -21.12 1.01
C PHE A 24 -4.62 -19.74 0.67
N GLY A 25 -5.95 -19.58 0.62
CA GLY A 25 -6.58 -18.30 0.31
C GLY A 25 -6.29 -17.21 1.35
N ARG A 26 -6.40 -17.53 2.65
CA ARG A 26 -6.04 -16.60 3.74
C ARG A 26 -4.54 -16.27 3.70
N SER A 27 -3.69 -17.27 3.45
CA SER A 27 -2.26 -17.06 3.29
C SER A 27 -1.92 -16.14 2.11
N ALA A 28 -2.65 -16.23 0.99
CA ALA A 28 -2.46 -15.35 -0.17
C ALA A 28 -2.72 -13.88 0.19
N PHE A 29 -3.80 -13.56 0.92
CA PHE A 29 -4.07 -12.21 1.42
C PHE A 29 -2.91 -11.67 2.26
N ASN A 30 -2.37 -12.48 3.16
CA ASN A 30 -1.20 -12.12 3.98
C ASN A 30 0.00 -11.76 3.08
N ARG A 31 0.32 -12.59 2.07
CA ARG A 31 1.43 -12.33 1.15
C ARG A 31 1.25 -11.07 0.31
N TYR A 32 0.02 -10.80 -0.15
CA TYR A 32 -0.28 -9.57 -0.89
C TYR A 32 -0.19 -8.32 -0.01
N TYR A 33 -0.65 -8.40 1.24
CA TYR A 33 -0.44 -7.35 2.22
C TYR A 33 1.06 -7.06 2.40
N TYR A 34 1.88 -8.08 2.70
CA TYR A 34 3.31 -7.86 2.92
C TYR A 34 4.04 -7.35 1.68
N ALA A 35 3.63 -7.74 0.47
CA ALA A 35 4.19 -7.18 -0.76
C ALA A 35 3.95 -5.66 -0.83
N THR A 36 2.71 -5.24 -0.63
CA THR A 36 2.28 -3.83 -0.62
C THR A 36 2.99 -3.02 0.47
N PHE A 37 3.05 -3.62 1.66
CA PHE A 37 3.66 -3.04 2.83
C PHE A 37 5.17 -2.82 2.66
N LEU A 38 5.90 -3.83 2.16
CA LEU A 38 7.35 -3.75 2.00
C LEU A 38 7.77 -2.73 0.93
N ILE A 39 7.01 -2.61 -0.17
CA ILE A 39 7.21 -1.56 -1.19
C ILE A 39 7.11 -0.18 -0.54
N THR A 40 6.08 0.04 0.27
CA THR A 40 5.89 1.32 0.98
C THR A 40 6.99 1.58 1.99
N ARG A 41 7.39 0.57 2.77
CA ARG A 41 8.46 0.67 3.77
C ARG A 41 9.80 0.98 3.11
N GLU A 42 10.10 0.36 1.97
CA GLU A 42 11.30 0.66 1.20
C GLU A 42 11.29 2.12 0.73
N MET A 43 10.18 2.57 0.14
CA MET A 43 10.00 3.97 -0.26
C MET A 43 10.30 4.89 0.92
N LEU A 44 9.59 4.75 2.06
CA LEU A 44 9.80 5.60 3.24
C LEU A 44 11.24 5.61 3.76
N SER A 45 11.94 4.47 3.68
CA SER A 45 13.33 4.36 4.13
C SER A 45 14.31 5.23 3.34
N LYS A 46 14.03 5.49 2.06
CA LYS A 46 14.82 6.37 1.18
C LYS A 46 14.71 7.84 1.60
N TYR A 47 13.61 8.22 2.27
CA TYR A 47 13.33 9.61 2.64
C TYR A 47 13.89 9.91 4.03
N LYS A 48 13.59 9.05 5.00
CA LYS A 48 14.13 9.11 6.36
C LYS A 48 14.26 7.70 6.92
N SER A 49 15.47 7.32 7.32
CA SER A 49 15.77 6.01 7.90
C SER A 49 14.82 5.62 9.04
N LYS A 50 14.48 6.57 9.92
CA LYS A 50 13.55 6.33 11.05
C LYS A 50 12.13 5.91 10.63
N TRP A 51 11.68 6.27 9.43
CA TRP A 51 10.36 5.88 8.93
C TRP A 51 10.30 4.41 8.47
N LYS A 52 11.44 3.76 8.25
CA LYS A 52 11.51 2.31 8.00
C LYS A 52 10.95 1.50 9.18
N CYS A 53 11.12 2.01 10.40
CA CYS A 53 10.72 1.35 11.64
C CYS A 53 9.28 1.68 12.08
N THR A 54 8.51 2.39 11.26
CA THR A 54 7.12 2.73 11.60
C THR A 54 6.26 1.46 11.70
N PRO A 55 5.47 1.30 12.78
CA PRO A 55 4.53 0.20 12.91
C PRO A 55 3.54 0.13 11.75
N HIS A 56 3.11 -1.08 11.43
CA HIS A 56 2.26 -1.38 10.27
C HIS A 56 1.00 -0.51 10.18
N ALA A 57 0.26 -0.42 11.28
CA ALA A 57 -0.97 0.36 11.39
C ALA A 57 -0.75 1.88 11.34
N GLU A 58 0.47 2.35 11.64
CA GLU A 58 0.79 3.79 11.72
C GLU A 58 1.32 4.36 10.40
N ILE A 59 1.69 3.53 9.43
CA ILE A 59 2.17 4.00 8.12
C ILE A 59 1.14 4.88 7.39
N PRO A 60 -0.16 4.52 7.31
CA PRO A 60 -1.18 5.38 6.69
C PRO A 60 -1.19 6.80 7.28
N LYS A 61 -1.19 6.90 8.62
CA LYS A 61 -1.15 8.18 9.34
C LYS A 61 0.15 8.93 9.08
N LEU A 62 1.29 8.24 9.04
CA LEU A 62 2.58 8.84 8.70
C LEU A 62 2.56 9.51 7.32
N LEU A 63 2.02 8.82 6.30
CA LEU A 63 1.90 9.31 4.93
C LEU A 63 1.10 10.61 4.85
N GLU A 64 -0.08 10.62 5.48
CA GLU A 64 -1.02 11.76 5.46
C GLU A 64 -0.52 12.94 6.31
N THR A 65 0.31 12.70 7.31
CA THR A 65 0.76 13.74 8.26
C THR A 65 2.22 14.13 8.04
N SER A 66 3.14 13.52 8.77
CA SER A 66 4.53 13.96 8.89
C SER A 66 5.29 13.86 7.58
N PHE A 67 4.98 12.83 6.77
CA PHE A 67 5.54 12.69 5.44
C PHE A 67 5.08 13.84 4.53
N SER A 68 3.77 13.94 4.28
CA SER A 68 3.19 14.95 3.40
C SER A 68 3.57 16.37 3.80
N LYS A 69 3.52 16.68 5.10
CA LYS A 69 3.94 17.98 5.65
C LYS A 69 5.40 18.30 5.30
N SER A 70 6.30 17.31 5.35
CA SER A 70 7.71 17.54 5.06
C SER A 70 7.96 17.94 3.60
N VAL A 71 7.27 17.30 2.66
CA VAL A 71 7.37 17.63 1.22
C VAL A 71 6.72 18.97 0.93
N ILE A 72 5.54 19.23 1.51
CA ILE A 72 4.81 20.50 1.33
C ILE A 72 5.64 21.68 1.86
N ASN A 73 6.30 21.54 3.01
CA ASN A 73 7.17 22.59 3.53
C ASN A 73 8.32 22.93 2.57
N GLN A 74 8.83 21.95 1.83
CA GLN A 74 9.90 22.16 0.86
C GLN A 74 9.38 22.78 -0.44
N LEU A 75 8.18 22.40 -0.90
CA LEU A 75 7.47 23.12 -1.97
C LEU A 75 7.33 24.62 -1.64
N GLU A 76 6.87 24.96 -0.44
CA GLU A 76 6.72 26.36 -0.02
C GLU A 76 8.05 27.11 0.07
N ARG A 77 9.14 26.43 0.43
CA ARG A 77 10.47 27.03 0.43
C ARG A 77 10.94 27.33 -0.98
N LYS A 78 10.79 26.40 -1.93
CA LYS A 78 11.12 26.61 -3.35
C LYS A 78 10.32 27.76 -3.96
N LYS A 79 9.03 27.85 -3.62
CA LYS A 79 8.17 28.99 -3.97
C LYS A 79 8.75 30.32 -3.47
N LYS A 80 9.06 30.41 -2.17
CA LYS A 80 9.62 31.63 -1.56
C LYS A 80 10.96 32.04 -2.15
N GLN A 81 11.74 31.07 -2.63
CA GLN A 81 13.02 31.29 -3.30
C GLN A 81 12.87 31.69 -4.78
N GLY A 82 11.65 31.77 -5.32
CA GLY A 82 11.42 32.03 -6.74
C GLY A 82 11.84 30.89 -7.67
N LEU A 83 12.10 29.70 -7.12
CA LEU A 83 12.53 28.50 -7.88
C LEU A 83 11.35 27.69 -8.43
N MET A 84 10.12 28.02 -8.01
CA MET A 84 8.88 27.42 -8.48
C MET A 84 7.76 28.46 -8.48
N THR A 85 6.89 28.36 -9.47
CA THR A 85 5.67 29.17 -9.58
C THR A 85 4.55 28.67 -8.66
N ASP A 86 3.55 29.51 -8.42
CA ASP A 86 2.33 29.13 -7.69
C ASP A 86 1.59 27.96 -8.35
N GLY A 87 1.53 27.95 -9.69
CA GLY A 87 0.90 26.89 -10.47
C GLY A 87 1.60 25.55 -10.28
N GLU A 88 2.93 25.52 -10.33
CA GLU A 88 3.71 24.30 -10.12
C GLU A 88 3.55 23.76 -8.70
N VAL A 89 3.62 24.63 -7.70
CA VAL A 89 3.46 24.27 -6.28
C VAL A 89 2.07 23.69 -6.03
N SER A 90 1.02 24.34 -6.56
CA SER A 90 -0.37 23.88 -6.43
C SER A 90 -0.57 22.50 -7.06
N ARG A 91 -0.04 22.30 -8.28
CA ARG A 91 -0.09 21.03 -8.99
C ARG A 91 0.62 19.92 -8.22
N LEU A 92 1.88 20.13 -7.82
CA LEU A 92 2.67 19.12 -7.10
C LEU A 92 2.08 18.79 -5.73
N ARG A 93 1.57 19.80 -5.01
CA ARG A 93 0.86 19.59 -3.74
C ARG A 93 -0.36 18.71 -3.91
N THR A 94 -1.16 18.95 -4.96
CA THR A 94 -2.36 18.16 -5.24
C THR A 94 -1.98 16.72 -5.59
N THR A 95 -1.01 16.54 -6.50
CA THR A 95 -0.49 15.22 -6.87
C THR A 95 0.01 14.43 -5.65
N LEU A 96 0.78 15.08 -4.77
CA LEU A 96 1.28 14.47 -3.54
C LEU A 96 0.15 14.05 -2.60
N LYS A 97 -0.80 14.95 -2.33
CA LYS A 97 -1.92 14.68 -1.42
C LYS A 97 -2.77 13.51 -1.92
N THR A 98 -3.09 13.48 -3.22
CA THR A 98 -3.83 12.38 -3.82
C THR A 98 -3.05 11.07 -3.70
N ALA A 99 -1.79 11.02 -4.12
CA ALA A 99 -1.01 9.79 -4.10
C ALA A 99 -0.78 9.25 -2.68
N THR A 100 -0.52 10.12 -1.71
CA THR A 100 -0.33 9.73 -0.29
C THR A 100 -1.62 9.26 0.36
N SER A 101 -2.75 9.92 0.08
CA SER A 101 -4.08 9.54 0.57
C SER A 101 -4.51 8.18 0.00
N GLU A 102 -4.38 7.99 -1.31
CA GLU A 102 -4.74 6.74 -1.97
C GLU A 102 -3.88 5.56 -1.49
N LEU A 103 -2.58 5.79 -1.29
CA LEU A 103 -1.69 4.79 -0.71
C LEU A 103 -2.07 4.46 0.74
N ALA A 104 -2.42 5.47 1.54
CA ALA A 104 -2.85 5.28 2.92
C ALA A 104 -4.15 4.47 3.01
N ILE A 105 -5.14 4.76 2.15
CA ILE A 105 -6.39 3.98 2.04
C ILE A 105 -6.09 2.52 1.70
N LEU A 106 -5.30 2.29 0.64
CA LEU A 106 -4.90 0.95 0.21
C LEU A 106 -4.23 0.15 1.33
N LEU A 107 -3.34 0.78 2.10
CA LEU A 107 -2.65 0.13 3.22
C LEU A 107 -3.59 -0.23 4.36
N ARG A 108 -4.60 0.60 4.66
CA ARG A 108 -5.62 0.29 5.67
C ARG A 108 -6.45 -0.91 5.25
N GLU A 109 -6.95 -0.92 4.02
CA GLU A 109 -7.74 -2.03 3.45
C GLU A 109 -6.95 -3.34 3.46
N ALA A 110 -5.70 -3.30 2.98
CA ALA A 110 -4.84 -4.47 2.94
C ALA A 110 -4.48 -4.98 4.35
N TYR A 111 -4.27 -4.06 5.30
CA TYR A 111 -3.99 -4.40 6.69
C TYR A 111 -5.18 -5.06 7.38
N ASP A 112 -6.38 -4.54 7.17
CA ASP A 112 -7.63 -5.11 7.69
C ASP A 112 -7.85 -6.54 7.16
N ALA A 113 -7.70 -6.73 5.84
CA ALA A 113 -7.76 -8.06 5.24
C ALA A 113 -6.73 -9.04 5.85
N ARG A 114 -5.50 -8.56 6.13
CA ARG A 114 -4.46 -9.36 6.78
C ARG A 114 -4.80 -9.69 8.24
N ILE A 115 -5.40 -8.76 8.97
CA ILE A 115 -5.86 -9.01 10.36
C ILE A 115 -6.88 -10.15 10.37
N ILE A 116 -7.89 -10.10 9.49
CA ILE A 116 -8.90 -11.16 9.36
C ILE A 116 -8.24 -12.48 8.97
N ALA A 117 -7.32 -12.45 7.98
CA ALA A 117 -6.64 -13.64 7.49
C ALA A 117 -5.72 -14.31 8.52
N ASP A 118 -5.12 -13.55 9.44
CA ASP A 118 -4.18 -14.10 10.42
C ASP A 118 -4.84 -14.43 11.77
N TYR A 119 -5.85 -13.66 12.19
CA TYR A 119 -6.31 -13.65 13.59
C TYR A 119 -7.79 -13.96 13.79
N GLU A 120 -8.59 -14.06 12.73
CA GLU A 120 -10.02 -14.41 12.81
C GLU A 120 -10.26 -15.80 12.18
N PRO A 121 -9.88 -16.91 12.85
CA PRO A 121 -10.00 -18.27 12.30
C PRO A 121 -11.44 -18.70 12.01
N GLU A 122 -12.43 -18.09 12.68
CA GLU A 122 -13.85 -18.28 12.44
C GLU A 122 -14.33 -17.65 11.12
N THR A 123 -13.57 -16.71 10.56
CA THR A 123 -13.87 -16.09 9.26
C THR A 123 -13.17 -16.87 8.14
N ALA A 124 -13.89 -17.83 7.58
CA ALA A 124 -13.44 -18.57 6.39
C ALA A 124 -13.59 -17.74 5.10
N ILE A 125 -12.80 -18.10 4.09
CA ILE A 125 -12.99 -17.57 2.74
C ILE A 125 -14.32 -18.06 2.15
N THR A 126 -14.90 -17.23 1.30
CA THR A 126 -16.07 -17.56 0.49
C THR A 126 -15.65 -17.73 -0.96
N VAL A 127 -16.16 -18.79 -1.60
CA VAL A 127 -15.94 -19.04 -3.03
C VAL A 127 -17.26 -18.85 -3.77
N LYS A 128 -17.28 -17.95 -4.76
CA LYS A 128 -18.43 -17.73 -5.66
C LYS A 128 -17.94 -17.81 -7.10
N GLY A 129 -18.25 -18.91 -7.79
CA GLY A 129 -17.64 -19.20 -9.10
C GLY A 129 -16.12 -19.25 -8.99
N ASN A 130 -15.42 -18.45 -9.80
CA ASN A 130 -13.96 -18.32 -9.74
C ASN A 130 -13.47 -17.19 -8.81
N ALA A 131 -14.34 -16.60 -7.99
CA ALA A 131 -13.94 -15.53 -7.07
C ALA A 131 -13.77 -16.07 -5.64
N ILE A 132 -12.56 -15.93 -5.08
CA ILE A 132 -12.27 -16.17 -3.67
C ILE A 132 -12.29 -14.82 -2.93
N SER A 133 -13.02 -14.75 -1.83
CA SER A 133 -13.16 -13.55 -1.01
C SER A 133 -13.01 -13.85 0.48
N LEU A 134 -12.52 -12.88 1.24
CA LEU A 134 -12.48 -12.87 2.70
C LEU A 134 -13.27 -11.65 3.19
N LYS A 135 -14.45 -11.88 3.79
CA LYS A 135 -15.48 -10.84 3.99
C LYS A 135 -15.73 -10.06 2.69
N LEU A 136 -15.41 -8.76 2.68
CA LEU A 136 -15.58 -7.86 1.54
C LEU A 136 -14.39 -7.84 0.58
N TYR A 137 -13.24 -8.39 0.97
CA TYR A 137 -12.01 -8.36 0.20
C TYR A 137 -11.95 -9.52 -0.78
N LYS A 138 -11.61 -9.25 -2.05
CA LYS A 138 -11.44 -10.27 -3.09
C LYS A 138 -9.96 -10.53 -3.35
N LEU A 139 -9.55 -11.78 -3.55
CA LEU A 139 -8.17 -12.11 -3.91
C LEU A 139 -7.75 -11.47 -5.23
N SER A 140 -8.65 -11.42 -6.21
CA SER A 140 -8.41 -10.74 -7.49
C SER A 140 -8.12 -9.24 -7.36
N SER A 141 -8.67 -8.58 -6.34
CA SER A 141 -8.32 -7.20 -6.00
C SER A 141 -6.99 -7.13 -5.25
N ALA A 142 -6.77 -8.08 -4.33
CA ALA A 142 -5.58 -8.13 -3.48
C ALA A 142 -4.29 -8.38 -4.25
N SER A 143 -4.33 -9.22 -5.28
CA SER A 143 -3.20 -9.51 -6.15
C SER A 143 -2.62 -8.27 -6.82
N ASN A 144 -3.43 -7.21 -6.98
CA ASN A 144 -3.02 -5.95 -7.59
C ASN A 144 -2.58 -4.88 -6.57
N TRP A 145 -2.74 -5.08 -5.25
CA TRP A 145 -2.38 -4.08 -4.23
C TRP A 145 -0.92 -3.65 -4.32
N ALA A 146 -0.01 -4.61 -4.50
CA ALA A 146 1.42 -4.31 -4.61
C ALA A 146 1.75 -3.41 -5.82
N ASN A 147 1.10 -3.65 -6.97
CA ASN A 147 1.29 -2.82 -8.17
C ASN A 147 0.74 -1.41 -7.96
N ARG A 148 -0.43 -1.29 -7.31
CA ARG A 148 -1.00 0.02 -6.95
C ARG A 148 -0.09 0.79 -6.00
N ALA A 149 0.42 0.13 -4.96
CA ALA A 149 1.35 0.75 -4.02
C ALA A 149 2.65 1.21 -4.71
N ASP A 150 3.21 0.40 -5.61
CA ASP A 150 4.36 0.79 -6.41
C ASP A 150 4.09 2.03 -7.26
N SER A 151 2.93 2.09 -7.95
CA SER A 151 2.51 3.25 -8.74
C SER A 151 2.38 4.53 -7.90
N TYR A 152 1.74 4.45 -6.73
CA TYR A 152 1.65 5.60 -5.81
C TYR A 152 3.04 5.99 -5.29
N CYS A 153 3.88 5.02 -4.90
CA CYS A 153 5.25 5.28 -4.45
C CYS A 153 6.10 5.97 -5.52
N LYS A 154 5.99 5.56 -6.79
CA LYS A 154 6.67 6.21 -7.93
C LYS A 154 6.19 7.64 -8.12
N THR A 155 4.88 7.88 -8.00
CA THR A 155 4.30 9.23 -8.08
C THR A 155 4.82 10.13 -6.96
N ILE A 156 4.82 9.62 -5.72
CA ILE A 156 5.32 10.33 -4.55
C ILE A 156 6.81 10.64 -4.71
N TYR A 157 7.61 9.67 -5.16
CA TYR A 157 9.05 9.84 -5.41
C TYR A 157 9.34 10.85 -6.51
N LYS A 158 8.53 10.89 -7.57
CA LYS A 158 8.64 11.94 -8.58
C LYS A 158 8.48 13.33 -7.97
N VAL A 159 7.41 13.55 -7.18
CA VAL A 159 7.20 14.85 -6.51
C VAL A 159 8.35 15.18 -5.56
N TRP A 160 8.88 14.18 -4.84
CA TRP A 160 10.02 14.35 -3.95
C TRP A 160 11.29 14.81 -4.67
N ARG A 161 11.60 14.21 -5.82
CA ARG A 161 12.75 14.64 -6.64
C ARG A 161 12.54 16.03 -7.23
N ASP A 162 11.34 16.32 -7.71
CA ASP A 162 11.00 17.63 -8.31
C ASP A 162 11.23 18.77 -7.30
N VAL A 163 11.15 18.51 -5.99
CA VAL A 163 11.42 19.51 -4.93
C VAL A 163 12.85 19.53 -4.42
N GLY A 164 13.74 18.70 -4.98
CA GLY A 164 15.18 18.67 -4.70
C GLY A 164 15.51 18.10 -3.33
N LEU A 165 14.88 16.99 -2.95
CA LEU A 165 15.12 16.29 -1.69
C LEU A 165 15.80 14.92 -1.86
N ASP A 166 16.25 14.62 -3.08
CA ASP A 166 17.07 13.49 -3.46
C ASP A 166 18.49 13.99 -3.78
#